data_AF-A0A7X6AZI9-F1
#
_entry.id   AF-A0A7X6AZI9-F1
#
_cell.length_a   1.000
_cell.length_b   1.000
_cell.length_c   1.000
_cell.angle_alpha   90.00
_cell.angle_beta   90.00
_cell.angle_gamma   90.00
#
_symmetry.space_group_name_H-M   'P 1'
#
loop_
_entity.id
_entity.type
_entity.pdbx_description
1 polymer ?
#
loop_
_entity_poly.entity_id
_entity_poly.type
_entity_poly.pdbx_seq_one_letter_code
_entity_poly.pdbx_strand_id
1 'polypeptide(L)' 'MFTRQPAEEVLLGKARKRVAGLSKTAALEWGVAVSGYMMRILEQHPAAEHPEDDLGELDTAIAALRAIRERLDPTVS' A
#
# COMPACT_ATOMS: atom_id res chain seq x y z
N MET A 1 -19.76 -18.77 -10.21
CA MET A 1 -19.08 -17.52 -10.61
C MET A 1 -18.24 -17.07 -9.43
N PHE A 2 -16.92 -17.31 -9.45
CA PHE A 2 -16.02 -16.74 -8.46
C PHE A 2 -15.73 -15.32 -8.88
N THR A 3 -16.42 -14.34 -8.26
CA THR A 3 -16.01 -12.95 -8.33
C THR A 3 -14.62 -12.90 -7.71
N ARG A 4 -13.57 -12.83 -8.54
CA ARG A 4 -12.24 -12.43 -8.06
C ARG A 4 -12.48 -11.08 -7.39
N GLN A 5 -12.34 -11.01 -6.07
CA GLN A 5 -12.16 -9.71 -5.44
C GLN A 5 -11.00 -9.03 -6.19
N PRO A 6 -11.17 -7.78 -6.65
CA PRO A 6 -10.09 -7.08 -7.35
C PRO A 6 -8.83 -7.19 -6.49
N ALA A 7 -7.68 -7.49 -7.11
CA ALA A 7 -6.42 -7.73 -6.37
C ALA A 7 -6.12 -6.60 -5.36
N GLU A 8 -6.51 -5.38 -5.69
CA GLU A 8 -6.48 -4.19 -4.85
C GLU A 8 -7.25 -4.34 -3.52
N GLU A 9 -8.47 -4.91 -3.52
CA GLU A 9 -9.27 -5.11 -2.29
C GLU A 9 -8.60 -6.12 -1.34
N VAL A 10 -7.99 -7.16 -1.90
CA VAL A 10 -7.27 -8.17 -1.11
C VAL A 10 -6.02 -7.54 -0.48
N LEU A 11 -5.26 -6.76 -1.26
CA LEU A 11 -4.08 -6.03 -0.76
C LEU A 11 -4.46 -5.01 0.31
N LEU A 12 -5.52 -4.24 0.08
CA LEU A 12 -6.03 -3.26 1.05
C LEU A 12 -6.52 -3.94 2.34
N GLY A 13 -7.23 -5.06 2.23
CA GLY A 13 -7.65 -5.85 3.38
C GLY A 13 -6.47 -6.37 4.22
N LYS A 14 -5.41 -6.86 3.56
CA LYS A 14 -4.16 -7.27 4.23
C LYS A 14 -3.46 -6.08 4.90
N ALA A 15 -3.37 -4.95 4.20
CA ALA A 15 -2.78 -3.72 4.74
C ALA A 15 -3.54 -3.24 5.98
N ARG A 16 -4.87 -3.14 5.92
CA ARG A 16 -5.72 -2.77 7.07
C ARG A 16 -5.48 -3.66 8.29
N LYS A 17 -5.45 -4.99 8.09
CA LYS A 17 -5.16 -5.96 9.17
C LYS A 17 -3.80 -5.71 9.81
N ARG A 18 -2.78 -5.40 9.00
CA ARG A 18 -1.44 -5.06 9.51
C ARG A 18 -1.45 -3.76 10.31
N VAL A 19 -1.99 -2.67 9.75
CA VAL A 19 -2.02 -1.37 10.44
C VAL A 19 -2.86 -1.42 11.71
N ALA A 20 -3.92 -2.22 11.75
CA ALA A 20 -4.77 -2.37 12.92
C ALA A 20 -3.98 -2.80 14.18
N GLY A 21 -2.96 -3.66 14.00
CA GLY A 21 -2.07 -4.13 15.06
C GLY A 21 -0.92 -3.17 15.42
N LEU A 22 -0.72 -2.08 14.67
CA LEU A 22 0.36 -1.11 14.92
C LEU A 22 -0.10 -0.01 15.89
N SER A 23 0.81 0.49 16.72
CA SER A 23 0.60 1.75 17.44
C SER A 23 0.48 2.92 16.46
N LYS A 24 -0.04 4.07 16.90
CA LYS A 24 -0.16 5.27 16.05
C LYS A 24 1.20 5.71 15.50
N THR A 25 2.23 5.73 16.33
CA THR A 25 3.62 6.07 15.92
C THR A 25 4.16 5.06 14.92
N ALA A 26 3.99 3.76 15.16
CA ALA A 26 4.46 2.73 14.25
C ALA A 26 3.74 2.77 12.89
N ALA A 27 2.45 3.13 12.86
CA ALA A 27 1.72 3.32 11.61
C ALA A 27 2.24 4.52 10.79
N LEU A 28 2.61 5.61 11.46
CA LEU A 28 3.24 6.78 10.82
C LEU A 28 4.62 6.45 10.24
N GLU A 29 5.48 5.82 11.04
CA GLU A 29 6.83 5.39 10.61
C GLU A 29 6.75 4.43 9.42
N TRP A 30 5.80 3.48 9.48
CA TRP A 30 5.57 2.57 8.37
C TRP A 30 5.11 3.31 7.11
N GLY A 31 4.27 4.34 7.24
CA GLY A 31 3.83 5.16 6.10
C GLY A 31 4.97 5.92 5.43
N VAL A 32 5.92 6.44 6.21
CA VAL A 32 7.14 7.07 5.69
C VAL A 32 7.98 6.04 4.93
N ALA A 33 8.18 4.85 5.49
CA ALA A 33 8.95 3.78 4.85
C ALA A 33 8.32 3.31 3.52
N VAL A 34 7.00 3.11 3.49
CA VAL A 34 6.27 2.72 2.27
C VAL A 34 6.36 3.82 1.20
N SER A 35 6.24 5.09 1.59
CA SER A 35 6.39 6.21 0.65
C SER A 35 7.80 6.27 0.05
N GLY A 36 8.84 6.05 0.87
CA GLY A 36 10.23 5.99 0.41
C GLY A 36 10.49 4.81 -0.53
N TYR A 37 9.89 3.65 -0.25
CA TYR A 37 9.96 2.49 -1.14
C TYR A 37 9.32 2.77 -2.50
N MET A 38 8.13 3.37 -2.51
CA MET A 38 7.43 3.74 -3.74
C MET A 38 8.26 4.72 -4.59
N MET A 39 8.87 5.73 -3.97
CA MET A 39 9.77 6.66 -4.68
C MET A 39 10.97 5.94 -5.29
N ARG A 40 11.59 5.00 -4.56
CA ARG A 40 12.70 4.20 -5.07
C ARG A 40 12.30 3.37 -6.30
N ILE A 41 11.14 2.71 -6.28
CA ILE A 41 10.64 1.95 -7.44
C ILE A 41 10.50 2.88 -8.64
N LEU A 42 9.88 4.04 -8.45
CA LEU A 42 9.67 5.02 -9.51
C LEU A 42 10.99 5.60 -10.06
N GLU A 43 12.00 5.78 -9.22
CA GLU A 43 13.33 6.30 -9.60
C GLU A 43 14.20 5.26 -10.32
N GLN A 44 14.14 3.99 -9.90
CA GLN A 44 14.98 2.93 -10.45
C GLN A 44 14.49 2.44 -11.81
N HIS A 45 13.25 2.77 -12.19
CA HIS A 45 12.60 2.20 -13.36
C HIS A 45 11.84 3.25 -14.21
N PRO A 46 12.53 4.23 -14.83
CA PRO A 46 11.89 5.19 -15.74
C PRO A 46 11.37 4.55 -17.05
N ALA A 47 11.71 3.28 -17.33
CA ALA A 47 11.20 2.48 -18.44
C ALA A 47 11.41 0.97 -18.13
N ALA A 48 10.54 0.36 -17.32
CA ALA A 48 10.72 -1.02 -16.88
C ALA A 48 10.53 -2.05 -18.02
N GLU A 49 11.45 -3.01 -18.10
CA GLU A 49 11.42 -4.17 -19.02
C GLU A 49 10.40 -5.24 -18.56
N HIS A 50 9.93 -5.15 -17.30
CA HIS A 50 8.90 -6.00 -16.67
C HIS A 50 7.93 -5.15 -15.85
N PRO A 51 7.07 -4.35 -16.50
CA PRO A 51 6.16 -3.43 -15.80
C PRO A 51 5.18 -4.16 -14.86
N GLU A 52 4.83 -5.41 -15.13
CA GLU A 52 3.88 -6.19 -14.33
C GLU A 52 4.32 -6.46 -12.89
N ASP A 53 5.62 -6.69 -12.66
CA ASP A 53 6.15 -6.98 -11.33
C ASP A 53 6.20 -5.70 -10.48
N ASP A 54 6.66 -4.59 -11.08
CA ASP A 54 6.70 -3.28 -10.44
C ASP A 54 5.30 -2.74 -10.15
N LEU A 55 4.33 -2.99 -11.04
CA LEU A 55 2.93 -2.63 -10.81
C LEU A 55 2.34 -3.34 -9.59
N GLY A 56 2.69 -4.60 -9.35
CA GLY A 56 2.24 -5.35 -8.17
C GLY A 56 2.83 -4.82 -6.85
N GLU A 57 4.10 -4.38 -6.88
CA GLU A 57 4.75 -3.74 -5.73
C GLU A 57 4.17 -2.35 -5.44
N LEU A 58 3.90 -1.56 -6.48
CA LEU A 58 3.24 -0.26 -6.37
C LEU A 58 1.81 -0.40 -5.83
N ASP A 59 1.02 -1.36 -6.32
CA ASP A 59 -0.33 -1.64 -5.81
C ASP A 59 -0.31 -1.99 -4.32
N THR A 60 0.70 -2.77 -3.89
CA THR A 60 0.89 -3.11 -2.49
C THR A 60 1.25 -1.87 -1.65
N ALA A 61 2.13 -1.00 -2.14
CA ALA A 61 2.51 0.24 -1.48
C ALA A 61 1.33 1.22 -1.36
N ILE A 62 0.54 1.36 -2.43
CA ILE A 62 -0.67 2.21 -2.45
C ILE A 62 -1.70 1.69 -1.45
N ALA A 63 -1.96 0.38 -1.42
CA ALA A 63 -2.86 -0.24 -0.47
C ALA A 63 -2.43 0.00 0.99
N ALA A 64 -1.13 -0.08 1.27
CA ALA A 64 -0.56 0.22 2.59
C ALA A 64 -0.78 1.68 3.00
N LEU A 65 -0.48 2.64 2.13
CA LEU A 65 -0.69 4.07 2.40
C LEU A 65 -2.16 4.42 2.63
N ARG A 66 -3.07 3.84 1.85
CA ARG A 66 -4.52 4.00 2.05
C ARG A 66 -4.96 3.49 3.42
N ALA A 67 -4.55 2.29 3.82
CA ALA A 67 -4.88 1.72 5.13
C ALA A 67 -4.36 2.56 6.30
N ILE A 68 -3.17 3.16 6.16
CA ILE A 68 -2.61 4.08 7.16
C ILE A 68 -3.45 5.35 7.23
N ARG A 69 -3.81 5.95 6.08
CA ARG A 69 -4.64 7.15 6.04
C ARG A 69 -6.00 6.93 6.72
N GLU A 70 -6.69 5.84 6.40
CA GLU A 70 -7.99 5.49 7.00
C GLU A 70 -7.89 5.32 8.53
N ARG A 71 -6.80 4.75 9.03
CA ARG A 71 -6.59 4.59 10.48
C ARG A 71 -6.31 5.92 11.17
N LEU A 72 -5.49 6.77 10.55
CA LEU A 72 -5.01 8.00 11.17
C LEU A 72 -6.01 9.15 11.03
N ASP A 73 -6.84 9.13 9.99
CA ASP A 73 -7.89 10.10 9.75
C ASP A 73 -9.22 9.40 9.36
N PRO A 74 -10.00 8.95 10.35
CA PRO A 74 -11.27 8.25 10.11
C PRO A 74 -12.39 9.18 9.60
N THR A 75 -12.14 10.48 9.44
CA THR A 75 -13.17 11.46 9.04
C THR A 75 -13.46 11.50 7.54
N VAL A 76 -12.67 10.80 6.72
CA VAL A 76 -12.95 10.58 5.30
C VAL A 76 -13.83 9.34 5.15
N SER A 77 -15.08 9.43 5.61
CA SER A 77 -16.15 8.46 5.33
C SER A 77 -17.43 9.15 4.93
#